data_AF-A0A2D7GG82-F1
#
_entry.id   AF-A0A2D7GG82-F1
#
_cell.length_a   1.000
_cell.length_b   1.000
_cell.length_c   1.000
_cell.angle_alpha   90.00
_cell.angle_beta   90.00
_cell.angle_gamma   90.00
#
_symmetry.space_group_name_H-M   'P 1'
#
loop_
_entity.id
_entity.type
_entity.pdbx_description
1 polymer ?
#
loop_
_entity_poly.entity_id
_entity_poly.type
_entity_poly.pdbx_seq_one_letter_code
_entity_poly.pdbx_strand_id
1 'polypeptide(L)'
;MKNASEYFLGKNDLNAFRSVDCQANSSIRTIDEIKIKKESDFVKFRISGKSFLHNQVRIMVGTLIQVGKEILKERDIKRIIQSKDRKNAGPTAPASGLYLEKIIY
;
A
#
# COMPACT_ATOMS: atom_id res chain seq x y z
N MET A 1 3.11 -11.33 -4.35
CA MET A 1 2.33 -10.07 -4.25
C MET A 1 0.96 -10.25 -3.59
N LYS A 2 0.08 -11.15 -4.08
CA LYS A 2 -1.28 -11.34 -3.54
C LYS A 2 -1.30 -11.61 -2.02
N ASN A 3 -0.70 -12.71 -1.59
CA ASN A 3 -0.64 -13.08 -0.16
C ASN A 3 -0.01 -11.97 0.71
N ALA A 4 1.09 -11.38 0.24
CA ALA A 4 1.74 -10.26 0.93
C ALA A 4 0.84 -9.01 1.09
N SER A 5 -0.12 -8.79 0.18
CA SER A 5 -1.04 -7.66 0.30
C SER A 5 -2.10 -7.85 1.38
N GLU A 6 -2.37 -9.09 1.79
CA GLU A 6 -3.38 -9.40 2.81
C GLU A 6 -3.01 -8.83 4.18
N TYR A 7 -1.71 -8.64 4.46
CA TYR A 7 -1.25 -7.99 5.70
C TYR A 7 -1.71 -6.54 5.86
N PHE A 8 -2.12 -5.87 4.77
CA PHE A 8 -2.67 -4.52 4.85
C PHE A 8 -4.16 -4.47 5.24
N LEU A 9 -4.89 -5.58 5.06
CA LEU A 9 -6.34 -5.62 5.26
C LEU A 9 -6.71 -5.35 6.72
N GLY A 10 -7.86 -4.72 6.91
CA GLY A 10 -8.35 -4.32 8.21
C GLY A 10 -7.67 -3.06 8.75
N LYS A 11 -7.81 -2.85 10.05
CA LYS A 11 -7.37 -1.64 10.75
C LYS A 11 -5.92 -1.76 11.20
N ASN A 12 -5.03 -1.01 10.55
CA ASN A 12 -3.59 -1.06 10.80
C ASN A 12 -3.01 0.34 11.01
N ASP A 13 -1.90 0.42 11.75
CA ASP A 13 -1.05 1.61 11.78
C ASP A 13 -0.15 1.62 10.54
N LEU A 14 -0.48 2.46 9.56
CA LEU A 14 0.19 2.49 8.27
C LEU A 14 1.21 3.63 8.17
N ASN A 15 1.85 3.99 9.29
CA ASN A 15 2.85 5.06 9.33
C ASN A 15 4.07 4.79 8.42
N ALA A 16 4.46 3.52 8.24
CA ALA A 16 5.51 3.15 7.29
C ALA A 16 5.13 3.47 5.83
N PHE A 17 3.84 3.67 5.55
CA PHE A 17 3.28 3.98 4.23
C PHE A 17 2.76 5.42 4.18
N ARG A 18 3.43 6.33 4.88
CA ARG A 18 3.04 7.74 4.98
C ARG A 18 4.17 8.64 4.47
N SER A 19 3.84 9.66 3.68
CA SER A 19 4.78 10.75 3.37
C SER A 19 5.00 11.66 4.58
N VAL A 20 6.21 12.22 4.68
CA VAL A 20 6.58 13.18 5.75
C VAL A 20 5.63 14.39 5.77
N ASP A 21 5.22 14.87 4.61
CA ASP A 21 4.29 16.01 4.46
C ASP A 21 2.82 15.67 4.76
N CYS A 22 2.52 14.46 5.24
CA CYS A 22 1.15 14.10 5.58
C CYS A 22 0.71 14.83 6.85
N GLN A 23 -0.39 15.58 6.77
CA GLN A 23 -0.94 16.37 7.88
C GLN A 23 -1.91 15.58 8.79
N ALA A 24 -2.13 14.29 8.53
CA ALA A 24 -3.06 13.50 9.32
C ALA A 24 -2.56 13.28 10.76
N ASN A 25 -3.41 13.56 11.77
CA ASN A 25 -3.05 13.36 13.18
C ASN A 25 -2.87 11.88 13.58
N SER A 26 -3.44 10.96 12.80
CA SER A 26 -3.31 9.52 13.02
C SER A 26 -2.95 8.82 11.71
N SER A 27 -2.01 7.87 11.79
CA SER A 27 -1.62 6.94 10.74
C SER A 27 -2.47 5.67 10.71
N ILE A 28 -3.46 5.53 11.60
CA ILE A 28 -4.36 4.39 11.61
C ILE A 28 -5.34 4.50 10.44
N ARG A 29 -5.37 3.48 9.59
CA ARG A 29 -6.30 3.40 8.46
C ARG A 29 -6.85 1.98 8.34
N THR A 30 -8.05 1.89 7.77
CA THR A 30 -8.67 0.62 7.43
C THR A 30 -8.59 0.44 5.92
N ILE A 31 -8.00 -0.67 5.48
CA ILE A 31 -8.08 -1.12 4.10
C ILE A 31 -9.15 -2.21 4.04
N ASP A 32 -10.17 -1.97 3.23
CA ASP A 32 -11.33 -2.86 3.14
C ASP A 32 -11.09 -3.95 2.09
N GLU A 33 -10.45 -3.61 0.97
CA GLU A 33 -10.18 -4.56 -0.11
C GLU A 33 -8.85 -4.23 -0.81
N ILE A 34 -8.12 -5.28 -1.17
CA ILE A 34 -7.03 -5.21 -2.15
C ILE A 34 -7.24 -6.31 -3.20
N LYS A 35 -7.34 -5.91 -4.47
CA LYS A 35 -7.37 -6.83 -5.61
C LYS A 35 -6.16 -6.58 -6.50
N ILE A 36 -5.42 -7.65 -6.78
CA ILE A 36 -4.28 -7.64 -7.71
C ILE A 36 -4.60 -8.60 -8.84
N LYS A 37 -4.74 -8.07 -10.07
CA LYS A 37 -5.00 -8.85 -11.28
C LYS A 37 -3.88 -8.65 -12.28
N LYS A 38 -3.41 -9.73 -12.88
CA LYS A 38 -2.52 -9.66 -14.04
C LYS A 38 -3.42 -9.63 -15.27
N GLU A 39 -3.39 -8.53 -15.98
CA GLU A 39 -3.90 -8.40 -17.35
C GLU A 39 -2.74 -8.69 -18.31
N SER A 40 -2.99 -8.80 -19.62
CA SER A 40 -1.99 -9.20 -20.61
C SER A 40 -0.66 -8.43 -20.47
N ASP A 41 -0.74 -7.10 -20.42
CA ASP A 41 0.45 -6.22 -20.48
C ASP A 41 0.77 -5.51 -19.16
N PHE A 42 -0.12 -5.59 -18.16
CA PHE A 42 0.06 -4.87 -16.89
C PHE A 42 -0.57 -5.59 -15.70
N VAL A 43 -0.12 -5.21 -14.50
CA VAL A 43 -0.71 -5.68 -13.25
C VAL A 43 -1.57 -4.56 -12.67
N LYS A 44 -2.87 -4.82 -12.57
CA LYS A 44 -3.85 -3.88 -12.01
C LYS A 44 -3.98 -4.09 -10.51
N PHE A 45 -3.75 -3.02 -9.75
CA PHE A 45 -4.02 -2.95 -8.31
C PHE A 45 -5.29 -2.13 -8.09
N ARG A 46 -6.24 -2.67 -7.36
CA ARG A 46 -7.41 -1.95 -6.85
C ARG A 46 -7.38 -2.02 -5.32
N ILE A 47 -7.39 -0.87 -4.66
CA ILE A 47 -7.32 -0.75 -3.21
C ILE A 47 -8.47 0.14 -2.78
N SER A 48 -9.31 -0.32 -1.85
CA SER A 48 -10.40 0.48 -1.27
C SER A 48 -10.26 0.58 0.24
N GLY A 49 -10.70 1.71 0.79
CA GLY A 49 -10.61 2.02 2.20
C GLY A 49 -11.39 3.29 2.50
N LYS A 50 -11.79 3.48 3.76
CA LYS A 50 -12.51 4.68 4.21
C LYS A 50 -11.73 5.99 3.99
N SER A 51 -10.41 5.94 4.10
CA SER A 51 -9.53 7.09 3.87
C SER A 51 -8.10 6.63 3.65
N PHE A 52 -7.26 7.50 3.08
CA PHE A 52 -5.84 7.22 2.81
C PHE A 52 -4.95 8.35 3.36
N LEU A 53 -3.73 8.01 3.74
CA LEU A 53 -2.66 8.95 4.06
C LEU A 53 -2.02 9.49 2.77
N HIS A 54 -1.28 10.59 2.87
CA HIS A 54 -0.56 11.16 1.74
C HIS A 54 0.44 10.12 1.19
N ASN A 55 0.33 9.83 -0.12
CA ASN A 55 1.07 8.82 -0.88
C ASN A 55 0.89 7.36 -0.45
N GLN A 56 -0.04 7.05 0.47
CA GLN A 56 -0.18 5.70 1.03
C GLN A 56 -0.30 4.61 -0.03
N VAL A 57 -1.25 4.76 -0.94
CA VAL A 57 -1.50 3.77 -2.01
C VAL A 57 -0.25 3.55 -2.86
N ARG A 58 0.46 4.63 -3.21
CA ARG A 58 1.68 4.56 -4.05
C ARG A 58 2.84 3.89 -3.33
N ILE A 59 3.00 4.12 -2.02
CA ILE A 59 4.04 3.47 -1.21
C ILE A 59 3.70 1.99 -1.00
N MET A 60 2.43 1.66 -0.74
CA MET A 60 1.96 0.26 -0.65
C MET A 60 2.24 -0.49 -1.95
N VAL A 61 1.83 0.06 -3.11
CA VAL A 61 2.07 -0.55 -4.42
C VAL A 61 3.55 -0.69 -4.72
N GLY A 62 4.35 0.35 -4.48
CA GLY A 62 5.81 0.29 -4.68
C GLY A 62 6.50 -0.76 -3.81
N THR A 63 6.04 -0.96 -2.58
CA THR A 63 6.52 -2.02 -1.69
C THR A 63 6.09 -3.41 -2.18
N LEU A 64 4.84 -3.57 -2.63
CA LEU A 64 4.36 -4.83 -3.20
C LEU A 64 5.10 -5.19 -4.50
N ILE A 65 5.49 -4.21 -5.31
CA ILE A 65 6.34 -4.44 -6.49
C ILE A 65 7.70 -5.02 -6.08
N GLN A 66 8.31 -4.55 -4.99
CA GLN A 66 9.56 -5.13 -4.48
C GLN A 66 9.37 -6.60 -4.05
N VAL A 67 8.20 -6.95 -3.50
CA VAL A 67 7.84 -8.36 -3.25
C VAL A 67 7.67 -9.13 -4.55
N GLY A 68 7.05 -8.55 -5.57
CA GLY A 68 6.91 -9.16 -6.89
C GLY A 68 8.23 -9.37 -7.63
N LYS A 69 9.26 -8.61 -7.28
CA LYS A 69 10.63 -8.72 -7.79
C LYS A 69 11.55 -9.57 -6.90
N GLU A 70 11.01 -10.21 -5.86
CA GLU A 70 11.74 -11.02 -4.88
C GLU A 70 12.83 -10.28 -4.08
N ILE A 71 12.86 -8.94 -4.16
CA ILE A 71 13.75 -8.09 -3.35
C ILE A 71 13.29 -8.06 -1.90
N LEU A 72 11.97 -8.13 -1.68
CA LEU A 72 11.35 -8.33 -0.37
C LEU A 72 10.63 -9.67 -0.33
N LYS A 73 10.62 -10.33 0.83
CA LYS A 73 9.80 -11.50 1.08
C LYS A 73 8.41 -11.06 1.52
N GLU A 74 7.44 -11.94 1.35
CA GLU A 74 6.06 -11.71 1.77
C GLU A 74 5.93 -11.26 3.24
N ARG A 75 6.64 -11.94 4.15
CA ARG A 75 6.66 -11.62 5.59
C ARG A 75 7.20 -10.22 5.91
N ASP A 76 7.93 -9.61 4.99
CA ASP A 76 8.49 -8.27 5.20
C ASP A 76 7.40 -7.22 5.24
N ILE A 77 6.28 -7.39 4.54
CA ILE A 77 5.15 -6.44 4.62
C ILE A 77 4.63 -6.35 6.06
N LYS A 78 4.41 -7.49 6.72
CA LYS A 78 3.99 -7.54 8.12
C LYS A 78 5.00 -6.83 9.02
N ARG A 79 6.30 -7.11 8.83
CA ARG A 79 7.38 -6.47 9.59
C ARG A 79 7.42 -4.96 9.39
N ILE A 80 7.24 -4.47 8.16
CA ILE A 80 7.23 -3.04 7.83
C ILE A 80 6.03 -2.33 8.49
N ILE A 81 4.84 -2.94 8.46
CA ILE A 81 3.66 -2.41 9.16
C ILE A 81 3.94 -2.32 10.66
N GLN A 82 4.50 -3.37 11.26
CA GLN A 82 4.86 -3.39 12.68
C GLN A 82 5.95 -2.38 13.05
N SER A 83 6.93 -2.16 12.17
CA SER A 83 8.02 -1.23 12.44
C SER A 83 7.60 0.23 12.37
N LYS A 84 6.51 0.54 11.64
CA LYS A 84 5.98 1.91 11.46
C LYS A 84 6.98 2.89 10.85
N ASP A 85 8.07 2.38 10.29
CA ASP A 85 9.19 3.17 9.80
C ASP A 85 9.17 3.20 8.27
N ARG A 86 9.03 4.42 7.73
CA ARG A 86 9.00 4.67 6.28
C ARG A 86 10.25 4.18 5.57
N LYS A 87 11.41 4.12 6.23
CA LYS A 87 12.67 3.64 5.63
C LYS A 87 12.63 2.17 5.24
N ASN A 88 11.78 1.38 5.89
CA ASN A 88 11.64 -0.05 5.61
C ASN A 88 10.66 -0.33 4.45
N ALA A 89 9.82 0.64 4.09
CA ALA A 89 8.90 0.52 2.97
C ALA A 89 9.60 0.80 1.62
N GLY A 90 9.04 0.25 0.55
CA GLY A 90 9.55 0.44 -0.80
C GLY A 90 9.48 1.88 -1.32
N PRO A 91 9.95 2.11 -2.56
CA PRO A 91 9.86 3.43 -3.18
C PRO A 91 8.39 3.82 -3.40
N THR A 92 8.12 5.11 -3.48
CA THR A 92 6.80 5.59 -3.88
C THR A 92 6.62 5.32 -5.38
N ALA A 93 5.61 4.52 -5.76
CA ALA A 93 5.33 4.24 -7.18
C ALA A 93 5.05 5.53 -7.98
N PRO A 94 5.33 5.61 -9.29
CA PRO A 94 5.01 6.77 -10.13
C PRO A 94 3.53 7.17 -10.04
N ALA A 95 3.23 8.47 -10.11
CA ALA A 95 1.86 8.97 -10.02
C ALA A 95 1.01 8.66 -11.26
N SER A 96 1.64 8.52 -12.43
CA SER A 96 0.97 8.28 -13.71
C SER A 96 0.14 7.01 -13.78
N GLY A 97 0.38 6.03 -12.90
CA GLY A 97 -0.39 4.80 -12.80
C GLY A 97 -1.53 4.82 -11.76
N LEU A 98 -1.70 5.92 -11.01
CA LEU A 98 -2.72 6.05 -9.97
C LEU A 98 -3.91 6.85 -10.49
N TYR A 99 -5.12 6.32 -10.30
CA TYR A 99 -6.35 7.03 -10.56
C TYR A 99 -7.41 6.71 -9.49
N LEU A 100 -8.27 7.68 -9.19
CA LEU A 100 -9.42 7.48 -8.32
C LEU A 100 -10.54 6.84 -9.14
N GLU A 101 -10.93 5.62 -8.78
CA GLU A 101 -11.92 4.86 -9.55
C GLU A 101 -13.37 5.12 -9.12
N LYS A 102 -13.63 5.20 -7.81
CA LYS A 102 -14.98 5.34 -7.26
C LYS A 102 -14.96 5.95 -5.86
N ILE A 103 -15.99 6.74 -5.55
CA ILE A 103 -16.36 7.17 -4.20
C ILE A 103 -17.70 6.52 -3.85
N ILE A 104 -17.82 5.97 -2.64
CA ILE A 104 -19.07 5.38 -2.11
C ILE A 104 -19.61 6.35 -1.05
N TYR A 105 -20.89 6.70 -1.16
CA TYR A 105 -21.62 7.59 -0.25
C TYR A 105 -22.57 6.80 0.64
#